data_AF-A0A938G8K4-F1
#
_entry.id   AF-A0A938G8K4-F1
#
_cell.length_a   1.000
_cell.length_b   1.000
_cell.length_c   1.000
_cell.angle_alpha   90.00
_cell.angle_beta   90.00
_cell.angle_gamma   90.00
#
_symmetry.space_group_name_H-M   'P 1'
#
loop_
_entity.id
_entity.type
_entity.pdbx_description
1 polymer ?
#
loop_
_entity_poly.entity_id
_entity_poly.type
_entity_poly.pdbx_seq_one_letter_code
_entity_poly.pdbx_strand_id
1 'polypeptide(L)' 'MSTSTDANPHAQLAEKIVSRQIGASSPAVSPDGSHLAYVVTRIDYKANKYRSQ' A
#
# COMPACT_ATOMS: atom_id res chain seq x y z
N MET A 1 -26.04 -20.62 12.27
CA MET A 1 -25.05 -21.13 11.30
C MET A 1 -23.92 -20.11 11.24
N SER A 2 -22.92 -20.29 12.07
CA SER A 2 -21.78 -19.38 12.20
C SER A 2 -20.61 -19.98 11.42
N THR A 3 -20.46 -19.62 10.15
CA THR A 3 -19.23 -19.93 9.41
C THR A 3 -18.21 -18.85 9.72
N SER A 4 -17.66 -18.85 10.94
CA SER A 4 -16.36 -18.25 11.17
C SER A 4 -15.34 -19.14 10.48
N THR A 5 -15.16 -18.90 9.19
CA THR A 5 -13.98 -19.36 8.46
C THR A 5 -12.78 -18.85 9.25
N ASP A 6 -12.12 -19.72 10.01
CA ASP A 6 -10.75 -19.48 10.43
C ASP A 6 -9.98 -19.19 9.14
N ALA A 7 -9.66 -17.92 8.90
CA ALA A 7 -9.07 -17.50 7.64
C ALA A 7 -7.82 -18.35 7.40
N ASN A 8 -7.78 -19.06 6.27
CA ASN A 8 -6.65 -19.88 5.87
C ASN A 8 -5.34 -19.11 6.18
N PRO A 9 -4.34 -19.72 6.84
CA PRO A 9 -3.10 -19.02 7.22
C PRO A 9 -2.42 -18.32 6.03
N HIS A 10 -2.56 -18.88 4.82
CA HIS A 10 -2.09 -18.26 3.60
C HIS A 10 -2.83 -16.96 3.25
N ALA A 11 -4.15 -16.92 3.46
CA ALA A 11 -4.95 -15.71 3.21
C ALA A 11 -4.59 -14.59 4.19
N GLN A 12 -4.41 -14.92 5.47
CA GLN A 12 -3.97 -13.93 6.48
C GLN A 12 -2.58 -13.38 6.16
N LEU A 13 -1.65 -14.24 5.74
CA LEU A 13 -0.31 -13.83 5.33
C LEU A 13 -0.37 -12.94 4.07
N ALA A 14 -1.17 -13.33 3.08
CA ALA A 14 -1.34 -12.57 1.84
C ALA A 14 -1.89 -11.17 2.13
N GLU A 15 -2.94 -11.06 2.95
CA GLU A 15 -3.48 -9.75 3.37
C GLU A 15 -2.40 -8.89 4.02
N LYS A 16 -1.63 -9.45 4.97
CA LYS A 16 -0.57 -8.73 5.67
C LYS A 16 0.55 -8.24 4.74
N ILE A 17 0.93 -9.05 3.75
CA ILE A 17 1.98 -8.68 2.78
C ILE A 17 1.45 -7.58 1.85
N VAL A 18 0.28 -7.80 1.27
CA VAL A 18 -0.31 -6.88 0.28
C VAL A 18 -0.65 -5.54 0.93
N SER A 19 -1.29 -5.53 2.09
CA SER A 19 -1.72 -4.27 2.74
C SER A 19 -0.56 -3.40 3.22
N ARG A 20 0.66 -3.95 3.33
CA ARG A 20 1.86 -3.24 3.80
C ARG A 20 2.77 -2.76 2.67
N GLN A 21 2.43 -3.07 1.42
CA GLN A 21 3.19 -2.59 0.28
C GLN A 21 3.01 -1.07 0.12
N ILE A 22 4.12 -0.36 -0.01
CA ILE A 22 4.19 1.07 -0.28
C ILE A 22 5.07 1.26 -1.51
N GLY A 23 4.60 2.06 -2.46
CA GLY A 23 5.34 2.45 -3.66
C GLY A 23 5.72 3.92 -3.62
N ALA A 24 6.92 4.25 -4.07
CA ALA A 24 7.35 5.62 -4.36
C ALA A 24 7.57 5.76 -5.87
N SER A 25 7.09 6.85 -6.45
CA SER A 25 7.23 7.11 -7.89
C SER A 25 7.36 8.59 -8.21
N SER A 26 7.65 8.89 -9.48
CA SER A 26 7.70 10.26 -10.01
C SER A 26 8.58 11.23 -9.20
N PRO A 27 9.87 10.90 -8.96
CA PRO A 27 10.76 11.80 -8.24
C PRO A 27 11.02 13.08 -9.05
N ALA A 28 11.03 14.24 -8.37
CA ALA A 28 11.40 15.53 -8.93
C ALA A 28 12.19 16.35 -7.92
N VAL A 29 13.36 16.84 -8.32
CA VAL A 29 14.24 17.67 -7.48
C VAL A 29 13.98 19.14 -7.79
N SER A 30 14.01 20.02 -6.79
CA SER A 30 13.93 21.47 -6.99
C SER A 30 15.17 22.01 -7.74
N PRO A 31 15.07 23.14 -8.46
CA PRO A 31 16.19 23.68 -9.24
C PRO A 31 17.46 23.99 -8.43
N ASP A 32 17.31 24.33 -7.14
CA ASP A 32 18.40 24.60 -6.20
C ASP A 32 18.92 23.34 -5.49
N GLY A 33 18.31 22.17 -5.73
CA GLY A 33 18.69 20.89 -5.14
C GLY A 33 18.29 20.69 -3.67
N SER A 34 17.58 21.65 -3.06
CA SER A 34 17.25 21.61 -1.62
C SER A 34 16.03 20.74 -1.29
N HIS A 35 15.19 20.43 -2.27
CA HIS A 35 13.94 19.68 -2.08
C HIS A 35 13.76 18.55 -3.09
N LEU A 36 13.09 17.47 -2.65
CA LEU A 36 12.66 16.35 -3.48
C LEU A 36 11.16 16.12 -3.26
N ALA A 37 10.39 16.17 -4.34
CA ALA A 37 9.00 15.73 -4.38
C ALA A 37 8.93 14.32 -4.98
N TYR A 38 7.99 13.51 -4.49
CA TYR A 38 7.71 12.17 -5.00
C TYR A 38 6.27 11.80 -4.64
N VAL A 39 5.69 10.87 -5.38
CA VAL A 39 4.33 10.35 -5.13
C VAL A 39 4.44 9.10 -4.27
N VAL A 40 3.66 9.04 -3.18
CA VAL A 40 3.53 7.86 -2.33
C VAL A 40 2.23 7.16 -2.65
N THR A 41 2.30 5.89 -3.06
CA THR A 41 1.13 5.04 -3.26
C THR A 41 1.04 3.97 -2.18
N ARG A 42 -0.14 3.85 -1.55
CA ARG A 42 -0.46 2.86 -0.52
C ARG A 42 -1.65 2.00 -0.95
N ILE A 43 -1.64 0.73 -0.51
CA ILE A 43 -2.76 -0.19 -0.74
C ILE A 43 -3.82 0.00 0.35
N ASP A 44 -5.04 0.32 -0.08
CA ASP A 44 -6.25 0.28 0.74
C ASP A 44 -6.94 -1.06 0.46
N TYR A 45 -6.53 -2.08 1.21
CA TYR A 45 -6.99 -3.46 1.02
C TYR A 45 -8.50 -3.58 1.24
N LYS A 46 -9.04 -2.91 2.26
CA LYS A 46 -10.47 -2.95 2.60
C LYS A 46 -11.34 -2.35 1.50
N ALA A 47 -10.89 -1.26 0.87
CA ALA A 47 -11.60 -0.66 -0.25
C ALA A 47 -11.27 -1.32 -1.60
N ASN A 48 -10.29 -2.22 -1.66
CA ASN A 48 -9.71 -2.75 -2.89
C ASN A 48 -9.26 -1.63 -3.85
N LYS A 49 -8.47 -0.68 -3.34
CA LYS A 49 -7.98 0.50 -4.10
C LYS A 49 -6.52 0.82 -3.79
N TYR A 50 -5.91 1.58 -4.68
CA TYR A 50 -4.68 2.31 -4.43
C TYR A 50 -5.00 3.76 -4.06
N ARG A 51 -4.25 4.34 -3.12
CA ARG A 51 -4.34 5.75 -2.71
C ARG A 51 -2.98 6.40 -2.90
N SER A 52 -2.94 7.53 -3.59
CA SER A 52 -1.70 8.26 -3.90
C SER A 52 -1.73 9.67 -3.31
N GLN A 53 -0.58 10.15 -2.83
CA GLN A 53 -0.37 11.47 -2.21
C GLN A 53 0.97 12.05 -2.65
#